data_AF-A0A1Q2D0Q3-F1
#
_entry.id   AF-A0A1Q2D0Q3-F1
#
_cell.length_a   1.000
_cell.length_b   1.000
_cell.length_c   1.000
_cell.angle_alpha   90.00
_cell.angle_beta   90.00
_cell.angle_gamma   90.00
#
_symmetry.space_group_name_H-M   'P 1'
#
loop_
_entity.id
_entity.type
_entity.pdbx_description
1 polymer ?
#
loop_
_entity_poly.entity_id
_entity_poly.type
_entity_poly.pdbx_seq_one_letter_code
_entity_poly.pdbx_strand_id
1 'polypeptide(L)'
;MGIFARLFSREETVMTVVEFDREAVRPHLNALIDALGQLADAMDDDAARMSNPGWRGRLKDLRNARGDLRLLTRRAEFSKDELFEVLTTVRPLYRGQPPKDFAHLASLNTVVVAEIEAVHLAAN
;
A
#
# COMPACT_ATOMS: atom_id res chain seq x y z
N MET A 1 48.21 -6.81 -29.34
CA MET A 1 47.62 -8.07 -29.83
C MET A 1 47.89 -9.13 -28.77
N GLY A 2 46.97 -9.70 -28.00
CA GLY A 2 45.51 -9.65 -27.95
C GLY A 2 45.05 -10.64 -26.87
N ILE A 3 43.72 -10.76 -26.75
CA ILE A 3 42.91 -11.85 -26.15
C ILE A 3 42.82 -12.07 -24.63
N PHE A 4 43.80 -11.78 -23.78
CA PHE A 4 43.66 -12.09 -22.34
C PHE A 4 43.03 -10.99 -21.45
N ALA A 5 42.97 -9.74 -21.91
CA ALA A 5 42.42 -8.63 -21.12
C ALA A 5 40.88 -8.55 -21.11
N ARG A 6 40.18 -9.36 -21.92
CA ARG A 6 38.71 -9.30 -22.07
C ARG A 6 37.94 -10.28 -21.18
N LEU A 7 38.61 -11.15 -20.42
CA LEU A 7 37.94 -12.13 -19.55
C LEU A 7 37.74 -11.65 -18.11
N PHE A 8 38.24 -10.46 -17.75
CA PHE A 8 38.07 -9.86 -16.42
C PHE A 8 37.21 -8.59 -16.40
N SER A 9 36.62 -8.21 -17.54
CA SER A 9 35.62 -7.15 -17.56
C SER A 9 34.29 -7.73 -17.09
N ARG A 10 34.24 -8.10 -15.80
CA ARG A 10 32.98 -8.19 -15.07
C ARG A 10 32.44 -6.77 -15.11
N GLU A 11 31.39 -6.55 -15.89
CA GLU A 11 30.56 -5.35 -15.72
C GLU A 11 30.16 -5.35 -14.25
N GLU A 12 30.84 -4.52 -13.47
CA GLU A 12 30.33 -4.05 -12.21
C GLU A 12 29.04 -3.32 -12.60
N THR A 13 27.94 -4.06 -12.59
CA THR A 13 26.62 -3.45 -12.51
C THR A 13 26.67 -2.66 -11.21
N VAL A 14 27.04 -1.39 -11.31
CA VAL A 14 26.94 -0.43 -10.22
C VAL A 14 25.47 -0.45 -9.87
N MET A 15 25.11 -1.24 -8.87
CA MET A 15 23.78 -1.21 -8.30
C MET A 15 23.67 0.19 -7.70
N THR A 16 23.08 1.11 -8.44
CA THR A 16 22.63 2.38 -7.90
C THR A 16 21.62 2.03 -6.84
N VAL A 17 22.06 2.03 -5.59
CA VAL A 17 21.17 1.96 -4.42
C VAL A 17 20.29 3.19 -4.53
N VAL A 18 19.05 3.01 -4.97
CA VAL A 18 18.06 4.08 -4.95
C VAL A 18 17.80 4.37 -3.49
N GLU A 19 18.26 5.54 -3.04
CA GLU A 19 18.02 6.00 -1.68
C GLU A 19 16.52 6.22 -1.49
N PHE A 20 15.99 5.76 -0.36
CA PHE A 20 14.58 5.85 -0.06
C PHE A 20 14.15 7.31 0.17
N ASP A 21 13.41 7.88 -0.79
CA ASP A 21 12.83 9.20 -0.67
C ASP A 21 11.46 9.15 0.00
N ARG A 22 11.47 9.36 1.32
CA ARG A 22 10.25 9.44 2.14
C ARG A 22 9.32 10.58 1.73
N GLU A 23 9.86 11.71 1.27
CA GLU A 23 9.06 12.88 0.93
C GLU A 23 8.31 12.65 -0.40
N ALA A 24 8.91 11.92 -1.34
CA ALA A 24 8.21 11.44 -2.53
C ALA A 24 7.08 10.46 -2.21
N VAL A 25 7.22 9.65 -1.16
CA VAL A 25 6.23 8.61 -0.78
C VAL A 25 5.05 9.18 0.03
N ARG A 26 5.27 10.25 0.80
CA ARG A 26 4.25 10.84 1.70
C ARG A 26 2.92 11.20 1.01
N PRO A 27 2.89 11.82 -0.19
CA PRO A 27 1.63 12.11 -0.88
C PRO A 27 0.82 10.83 -1.16
N HIS A 28 1.48 9.75 -1.57
CA HIS A 28 0.82 8.46 -1.86
C HIS A 28 0.33 7.77 -0.58
N LEU A 29 1.07 7.90 0.53
CA LEU A 29 0.59 7.43 1.83
C LEU A 29 -0.67 8.17 2.27
N ASN A 30 -0.72 9.49 2.08
CA ASN A 30 -1.91 10.28 2.42
C ASN A 30 -3.11 9.89 1.54
N ALA A 31 -2.90 9.70 0.23
CA ALA A 31 -3.95 9.24 -0.67
C ALA A 31 -4.47 7.84 -0.27
N LEU A 32 -3.58 6.91 0.10
CA LEU A 32 -3.97 5.59 0.62
C LEU A 32 -4.76 5.69 1.94
N ILE A 33 -4.34 6.56 2.87
CA ILE A 33 -5.04 6.82 4.14
C ILE A 33 -6.46 7.32 3.90
N ASP A 34 -6.64 8.20 2.91
CA ASP A 34 -7.94 8.76 2.55
C ASP A 34 -8.82 7.72 1.85
N ALA A 35 -8.27 6.94 0.91
CA ALA A 35 -8.98 5.86 0.24
C ALA A 35 -9.47 4.79 1.23
N LEU A 36 -8.62 4.40 2.19
CA LEU A 36 -9.01 3.48 3.28
C LEU A 36 -10.10 4.09 4.17
N GLY A 37 -10.05 5.40 4.42
CA GLY A 37 -11.08 6.12 5.14
C GLY A 37 -12.43 6.05 4.43
N GLN A 38 -12.47 6.46 3.16
CA GLN A 38 -13.69 6.46 2.36
C GLN A 38 -14.30 5.05 2.24
N LEU A 39 -13.46 4.03 2.03
CA LEU A 39 -13.93 2.64 1.98
C LEU A 39 -14.48 2.17 3.33
N ALA A 40 -13.80 2.47 4.43
CA ALA A 40 -14.26 2.11 5.77
C ALA A 40 -15.57 2.82 6.13
N ASP A 41 -15.71 4.09 5.78
CA ASP A 41 -16.92 4.87 6.06
C ASP A 41 -18.11 4.30 5.23
N ALA A 42 -17.91 4.03 3.95
CA ALA A 42 -18.93 3.39 3.10
C ALA A 42 -19.32 1.98 3.59
N MET A 43 -18.41 1.25 4.22
CA MET A 43 -18.72 -0.04 4.84
C MET A 43 -19.51 0.09 6.15
N ASP A 44 -19.28 1.16 6.92
CA ASP A 44 -19.97 1.40 8.19
C ASP A 44 -21.42 1.85 7.98
N ASP A 45 -21.69 2.55 6.87
CA ASP A 45 -23.02 3.01 6.48
C ASP A 45 -24.01 1.86 6.14
N ASP A 46 -23.52 0.66 5.83
CA ASP A 46 -24.36 -0.54 5.64
C ASP A 46 -24.71 -1.18 7.00
N ALA A 47 -25.62 -0.52 7.73
CA ALA A 47 -26.05 -0.91 9.07
C ALA A 47 -26.58 -2.37 9.14
N ALA A 48 -27.18 -2.88 8.05
CA ALA A 48 -27.68 -4.25 8.00
C ALA A 48 -26.53 -5.28 8.11
N ARG A 49 -25.38 -4.97 7.49
CA ARG A 49 -24.18 -5.84 7.52
C ARG A 49 -23.37 -5.76 8.79
N MET A 50 -23.60 -4.77 9.65
CA MET A 50 -22.90 -4.68 10.93
C MET A 50 -23.24 -5.82 11.90
N SER A 51 -24.34 -6.54 11.65
CA SER A 51 -24.65 -7.81 12.32
C SER A 51 -23.69 -8.95 11.94
N ASN A 52 -23.05 -8.89 10.76
CA ASN A 52 -22.11 -9.89 10.27
C ASN A 52 -20.73 -9.73 10.93
N PRO A 53 -20.23 -10.71 11.71
CA PRO A 53 -18.91 -10.64 12.34
C PRO A 53 -17.75 -10.50 11.36
N GLY A 54 -17.85 -11.13 10.18
CA GLY A 54 -16.84 -11.04 9.13
C GLY A 54 -16.76 -9.63 8.55
N TRP A 55 -17.91 -8.98 8.33
CA TRP A 55 -17.96 -7.59 7.87
C TRP A 55 -17.29 -6.65 8.88
N ARG A 56 -17.67 -6.76 10.16
CA ARG A 56 -17.06 -5.97 11.25
C ARG A 56 -15.55 -6.22 11.37
N GLY A 57 -15.12 -7.46 11.20
CA GLY A 57 -13.70 -7.82 11.15
C GLY A 57 -12.96 -7.08 10.04
N ARG A 58 -13.47 -7.15 8.80
CA ARG A 58 -12.86 -6.45 7.66
C ARG A 58 -12.86 -4.93 7.83
N LEU A 59 -13.93 -4.34 8.34
CA LEU A 59 -13.99 -2.91 8.66
C LEU A 59 -12.94 -2.52 9.71
N LYS A 60 -12.78 -3.32 10.76
CA LYS A 60 -11.75 -3.11 11.79
C LYS A 60 -10.35 -3.19 11.18
N ASP A 61 -10.07 -4.15 10.32
CA ASP A 61 -8.78 -4.28 9.64
C ASP A 61 -8.43 -3.02 8.85
N LEU A 62 -9.37 -2.49 8.06
CA LEU A 62 -9.18 -1.26 7.28
C LEU A 62 -8.90 -0.05 8.17
N ARG A 63 -9.65 0.09 9.27
CA ARG A 63 -9.47 1.17 10.25
C ARG A 63 -8.12 1.09 10.95
N ASN A 64 -7.68 -0.12 11.32
CA ASN A 64 -6.37 -0.34 11.94
C ASN A 64 -5.24 0.02 10.97
N ALA A 65 -5.27 -0.53 9.75
CA ALA A 65 -4.24 -0.26 8.72
C ALA A 65 -4.15 1.25 8.41
N ARG A 66 -5.29 1.94 8.30
CA ARG A 66 -5.34 3.40 8.16
C ARG A 66 -4.69 4.12 9.34
N GLY A 67 -4.95 3.64 10.56
CA GLY A 67 -4.35 4.16 11.79
C GLY A 67 -2.83 4.02 11.80
N ASP A 68 -2.32 2.84 11.45
CA ASP A 68 -0.89 2.56 11.42
C ASP A 68 -0.16 3.41 10.37
N LEU A 69 -0.75 3.56 9.18
CA LEU A 69 -0.22 4.47 8.15
C LEU A 69 -0.19 5.94 8.63
N ARG A 70 -1.23 6.39 9.35
CA ARG A 70 -1.25 7.74 9.93
C ARG A 70 -0.19 7.95 11.00
N LEU A 71 0.09 6.92 11.80
CA LEU A 71 1.17 6.98 12.77
C LEU A 71 2.52 7.06 12.06
N LEU A 72 2.73 6.27 11.01
CA LEU A 72 3.94 6.31 10.19
C LEU A 72 4.14 7.69 9.55
N THR A 73 3.13 8.28 8.91
CA THR A 73 3.26 9.58 8.24
C THR A 73 3.48 10.75 9.20
N ARG A 74 3.08 10.62 10.47
CA ARG A 74 3.36 11.65 11.50
C ARG A 74 4.82 11.66 11.98
N ARG A 75 5.57 10.57 11.75
CA ARG A 75 6.98 10.54 12.10
C ARG A 75 7.76 11.48 11.18
N ALA A 76 8.70 12.22 11.75
CA ALA A 76 9.64 13.03 10.97
C ALA A 76 10.45 12.15 10.02
N GLU A 77 10.83 10.95 10.50
CA GLU A 77 11.62 9.98 9.74
C GLU A 77 11.04 8.57 9.90
N PHE A 78 11.06 7.82 8.80
CA PHE A 78 10.83 6.38 8.77
C PHE A 78 11.67 5.74 7.66
N SER A 79 12.05 4.48 7.84
CA SER A 79 12.80 3.71 6.86
C SER A 79 11.89 3.04 5.81
N LYS A 80 12.49 2.59 4.72
CA LYS A 80 11.81 1.78 3.70
C LYS A 80 11.24 0.49 4.30
N ASP A 81 11.98 -0.15 5.22
CA ASP A 81 11.53 -1.38 5.88
C ASP A 81 10.33 -1.13 6.79
N GLU A 82 10.35 -0.05 7.58
CA GLU A 82 9.21 0.35 8.42
C GLU A 82 7.96 0.66 7.57
N LEU A 83 8.15 1.27 6.41
CA LEU A 83 7.08 1.47 5.44
C LEU A 83 6.48 0.14 4.98
N PHE A 84 7.30 -0.80 4.52
CA PHE A 84 6.80 -2.08 4.02
C PHE A 84 6.17 -2.94 5.12
N GLU A 85 6.71 -2.89 6.34
CA GLU A 85 6.10 -3.55 7.50
C GLU A 85 4.66 -3.09 7.68
N VAL A 86 4.41 -1.78 7.74
CA VAL A 86 3.06 -1.22 7.83
C VAL A 86 2.23 -1.55 6.59
N LEU A 87 2.80 -1.40 5.39
CA LEU A 87 2.07 -1.59 4.14
C LEU A 87 1.57 -3.03 3.93
N THR A 88 2.28 -4.03 4.48
CA THR A 88 1.82 -5.44 4.43
C THR A 88 0.52 -5.68 5.22
N THR A 89 0.17 -4.79 6.14
CA THR A 89 -1.11 -4.86 6.89
C THR A 89 -2.30 -4.37 6.06
N VAL A 90 -2.05 -3.60 5.00
CA VAL A 90 -3.10 -3.01 4.16
C VAL A 90 -3.67 -4.08 3.22
N ARG A 91 -4.91 -4.48 3.48
CA ARG A 91 -5.62 -5.53 2.72
C ARG A 91 -6.87 -4.98 2.03
N PRO A 92 -6.87 -4.82 0.70
CA PRO A 92 -8.09 -4.57 -0.08
C PRO A 92 -9.18 -5.59 0.25
N LEU A 93 -10.45 -5.24 0.08
CA LEU A 93 -11.56 -6.17 0.30
C LEU A 93 -11.45 -7.40 -0.61
N TYR A 94 -11.00 -7.18 -1.84
CA TYR A 94 -10.68 -8.21 -2.83
C TYR A 94 -9.69 -7.66 -3.86
N ARG A 95 -9.14 -8.55 -4.68
CA ARG A 95 -8.39 -8.21 -5.89
C ARG A 95 -9.08 -8.82 -7.11
N GLY A 96 -9.09 -8.11 -8.24
CA GLY A 96 -9.76 -8.56 -9.47
C GLY A 96 -11.27 -8.31 -9.45
N GLN A 97 -12.06 -9.29 -9.89
CA GLN A 97 -13.52 -9.14 -10.03
C GLN A 97 -14.21 -9.01 -8.65
N PRO A 98 -15.13 -8.04 -8.47
CA PRO A 98 -15.87 -7.88 -7.22
C PRO A 98 -16.78 -9.09 -6.95
N PRO A 99 -16.74 -9.68 -5.75
CA PRO A 99 -17.84 -10.53 -5.32
C PRO A 99 -19.14 -9.70 -5.29
N LYS A 100 -20.29 -10.34 -5.57
CA LYS A 100 -21.60 -9.67 -5.67
C LYS A 100 -21.90 -8.77 -4.47
N ASP A 101 -21.56 -9.25 -3.29
CA ASP A 101 -21.79 -8.56 -2.02
C ASP A 101 -20.95 -7.29 -1.84
N PHE A 102 -19.88 -7.11 -2.61
CA PHE A 102 -19.00 -5.94 -2.57
C PHE A 102 -19.07 -5.09 -3.85
N ALA A 103 -19.97 -5.40 -4.79
CA ALA A 103 -20.06 -4.69 -6.07
C ALA A 103 -20.28 -3.18 -5.89
N HIS A 104 -21.07 -2.78 -4.89
CA HIS A 104 -21.31 -1.37 -4.57
C HIS A 104 -20.08 -0.63 -4.00
N LEU A 105 -19.08 -1.36 -3.49
CA LEU A 105 -17.82 -0.80 -2.98
C LEU A 105 -16.69 -0.85 -4.02
N ALA A 106 -16.99 -1.28 -5.25
CA ALA A 106 -15.95 -1.64 -6.21
C ALA A 106 -15.06 -0.46 -6.61
N SER A 107 -15.63 0.71 -6.84
CA SER A 107 -14.87 1.92 -7.17
C SER A 107 -13.92 2.29 -6.03
N LEU A 108 -14.38 2.25 -4.78
CA LEU A 108 -13.56 2.57 -3.60
C LEU A 108 -12.45 1.54 -3.37
N ASN A 109 -12.74 0.25 -3.51
CA ASN A 109 -11.72 -0.80 -3.43
C ASN A 109 -10.67 -0.69 -4.55
N THR A 110 -11.08 -0.29 -5.75
CA THR A 110 -10.16 -0.04 -6.88
C THR A 110 -9.18 1.08 -6.56
N VAL A 111 -9.64 2.18 -5.95
CA VAL A 111 -8.76 3.27 -5.51
C VAL A 111 -7.76 2.75 -4.46
N VAL A 112 -8.20 1.98 -3.46
CA VAL A 112 -7.29 1.40 -2.47
C VAL A 112 -6.20 0.54 -3.12
N VAL A 113 -6.55 -0.29 -4.10
CA VAL A 113 -5.56 -1.11 -4.83
C VAL A 113 -4.57 -0.23 -5.60
N ALA A 114 -5.06 0.78 -6.32
CA ALA A 114 -4.21 1.71 -7.08
C ALA A 114 -3.25 2.49 -6.17
N GLU A 115 -3.71 2.94 -5.00
CA GLU A 115 -2.85 3.69 -4.06
C GLU A 115 -1.81 2.79 -3.38
N ILE A 116 -2.10 1.51 -3.12
CA ILE A 116 -1.07 0.56 -2.66
C ILE A 116 0.04 0.43 -3.71
N GLU A 117 -0.33 0.31 -4.99
CA GLU A 117 0.62 0.24 -6.10
C GLU A 117 1.42 1.54 -6.24
N ALA A 118 0.77 2.70 -6.10
CA ALA A 118 1.43 4.00 -6.13
C ALA A 118 2.47 4.15 -5.02
N VAL A 119 2.16 3.71 -3.79
CA VAL A 119 3.14 3.69 -2.68
C VAL A 119 4.31 2.74 -3.00
N HIS A 120 4.04 1.56 -3.54
CA HIS A 120 5.11 0.63 -3.96
C HIS A 120 6.02 1.23 -5.04
N LEU A 121 5.46 1.93 -6.01
CA LEU A 121 6.23 2.57 -7.08
C LEU A 121 7.05 3.75 -6.55
N ALA A 122 6.47 4.59 -5.70
CA ALA A 122 7.19 5.73 -5.12
C ALA A 122 8.33 5.31 -4.18
N ALA A 123 8.24 4.14 -3.56
CA ALA A 123 9.26 3.63 -2.64
C ALA A 123 10.46 2.98 -3.34
N ASN A 124 10.42 2.74 -4.67
CA ASN A 124 11.42 2.01 -5.44
C ASN A 124 11.99 2.84 -6.60
#